data_AF-A0A383BGA9-F1
#
_entry.id   AF-A0A383BGA9-F1
#
_cell.length_a   1.000
_cell.length_b   1.000
_cell.length_c   1.000
_cell.angle_alpha   90.00
_cell.angle_beta   90.00
_cell.angle_gamma   90.00
#
_symmetry.space_group_name_H-M   'P 1'
#
loop_
_entity.id
_entity.type
_entity.pdbx_description
1 polymer ?
#
loop_
_entity_poly.entity_id
_entity_poly.type
_entity_poly.pdbx_seq_one_letter_code
_entity_poly.pdbx_strand_id
1 'polypeptide(L)'
;MKKMVFLFLLVANISLIHAQSSDIDSVKALKVDKNILELSQSTIDIFQLYGLQFYINQYYNVSDWNNDGLGDLVIMIGYNEAINDDDYLSLFLQKKTDQKIEFIEDPNYLMSAQGLIEDFNSSVGDLNGDNLLDIVLSTHNYHGPEGKQPSYYLGKNETTDKLFINTGEGLTRFELDTTTI
;
A
#
# COMPACT_ATOMS: atom_id res chain seq x y z
N MET A 1 54.70 -54.75 15.45
CA MET A 1 54.47 -53.36 15.90
C MET A 1 53.02 -53.26 16.36
N LYS A 2 52.81 -52.89 17.64
CA LYS A 2 51.50 -52.83 18.30
C LYS A 2 50.65 -51.69 17.72
N LYS A 3 49.39 -51.95 17.34
CA LYS A 3 48.41 -50.89 17.06
C LYS A 3 47.79 -50.45 18.38
N MET A 4 48.03 -49.20 18.78
CA MET A 4 47.37 -48.56 19.91
C MET A 4 46.02 -48.01 19.44
N VAL A 5 44.95 -48.49 20.06
CA VAL A 5 43.59 -47.97 19.89
C VAL A 5 43.40 -46.85 20.90
N PHE A 6 43.05 -45.65 20.44
CA PHE A 6 42.54 -44.60 21.31
C PHE A 6 41.02 -44.56 21.19
N LEU A 7 40.36 -44.89 22.30
CA LEU A 7 38.93 -44.73 22.52
C LEU A 7 38.70 -43.30 22.99
N PHE A 8 38.03 -42.48 22.18
CA PHE A 8 37.53 -41.18 22.63
C PHE A 8 36.07 -41.37 23.07
N LEU A 9 35.83 -41.27 24.38
CA LEU A 9 34.49 -41.20 24.94
C LEU A 9 33.85 -39.86 24.52
N LEU A 10 32.77 -39.93 23.74
CA LEU A 10 31.88 -38.82 23.53
C LEU A 10 30.92 -38.74 24.73
N VAL A 11 31.11 -37.74 25.59
CA VAL A 11 30.15 -37.42 26.65
C VAL A 11 28.95 -36.76 25.97
N ALA A 12 27.85 -37.50 25.85
CA ALA A 12 26.59 -36.93 25.40
C ALA A 12 26.01 -36.05 26.50
N ASN A 13 26.06 -34.73 26.32
CA ASN A 13 25.23 -33.81 27.08
C ASN A 13 23.77 -34.04 26.65
N ILE A 14 23.02 -34.76 27.48
CA ILE A 14 21.57 -34.89 27.35
C ILE A 14 20.98 -33.54 27.76
N SER A 15 20.92 -32.61 26.80
CA SER A 15 20.04 -31.47 26.90
C SER A 15 18.66 -31.99 26.47
N LEU A 16 17.70 -32.02 27.39
CA LEU A 16 16.30 -32.21 27.05
C LEU A 16 15.87 -31.06 26.14
N ILE A 17 15.99 -31.25 24.83
CA ILE A 17 15.33 -30.42 23.83
C ILE A 17 13.86 -30.81 23.94
N HIS A 18 13.10 -30.02 24.71
CA HIS A 18 11.67 -29.98 24.51
C HIS A 18 11.49 -29.45 23.10
N ALA A 19 11.03 -30.31 22.18
CA ALA A 19 10.56 -29.85 20.89
C ALA A 19 9.43 -28.87 21.18
N GLN A 20 9.69 -27.57 21.02
CA GLN A 20 8.60 -26.63 20.80
C GLN A 20 7.86 -27.19 19.59
N SER A 21 6.60 -27.58 19.81
CA SER A 21 5.69 -27.93 18.73
C SER A 21 5.74 -26.78 17.72
N SER A 22 6.27 -27.08 16.55
CA SER A 22 6.42 -26.17 15.41
C SER A 22 5.19 -26.20 14.50
N ASP A 23 4.09 -26.79 14.95
CA ASP A 23 2.86 -26.87 14.18
C ASP A 23 2.06 -25.59 14.42
N ILE A 24 2.56 -24.50 13.84
CA ILE A 24 1.70 -23.43 13.34
C ILE A 24 1.16 -23.97 12.02
N ASP A 25 -0.16 -24.09 11.90
CA ASP A 25 -0.86 -24.55 10.70
C ASP A 25 -0.19 -24.02 9.43
N SER A 26 0.39 -24.92 8.63
CA SER A 26 0.96 -24.54 7.35
C SER A 26 -0.18 -24.05 6.44
N VAL A 27 -0.30 -22.74 6.24
CA VAL A 27 -1.23 -22.18 5.26
C VAL A 27 -0.77 -22.64 3.87
N LYS A 28 -1.54 -23.54 3.24
CA LYS A 28 -1.29 -23.96 1.86
C LYS A 28 -2.04 -23.06 0.90
N ALA A 29 -1.31 -22.27 0.11
CA ALA A 29 -1.91 -21.54 -1.01
C ALA A 29 -2.45 -22.54 -2.04
N LEU A 30 -3.75 -22.44 -2.36
CA LEU A 30 -4.39 -23.28 -3.38
C LEU A 30 -4.02 -22.81 -4.80
N LYS A 31 -3.79 -21.51 -4.97
CA LYS A 31 -3.40 -20.86 -6.23
C LYS A 31 -2.59 -19.61 -5.92
N VAL A 32 -1.60 -19.30 -6.76
CA VAL A 32 -0.86 -18.04 -6.74
C VAL A 32 -0.84 -17.48 -8.16
N ASP A 33 -1.53 -16.37 -8.35
CA ASP A 33 -1.43 -15.58 -9.57
C ASP A 33 -0.29 -14.58 -9.41
N LYS A 34 0.55 -14.44 -10.45
CA LYS A 34 1.71 -13.52 -10.47
C LYS A 34 1.48 -12.45 -11.53
N ASN A 35 2.14 -11.29 -11.36
CA ASN A 35 2.05 -10.15 -12.28
C ASN A 35 0.59 -9.70 -12.48
N ILE A 36 -0.11 -9.53 -11.36
CA ILE A 36 -1.55 -9.22 -11.35
C ILE A 36 -1.85 -7.72 -11.40
N LEU A 37 -0.83 -6.87 -11.26
CA LEU A 37 -0.95 -5.41 -11.32
C LEU A 37 -0.20 -4.90 -12.55
N GLU A 38 -0.82 -4.00 -13.29
CA GLU A 38 -0.22 -3.28 -14.41
C GLU A 38 -0.48 -1.79 -14.25
N LEU A 39 0.59 -0.98 -14.28
CA LEU A 39 0.50 0.48 -14.33
C LEU A 39 0.45 0.94 -15.77
N SER A 40 -0.38 1.95 -16.01
CA SER A 40 -0.45 2.70 -17.25
C SER A 40 0.85 3.48 -17.51
N GLN A 41 1.12 3.75 -18.79
CA GLN A 41 2.24 4.60 -19.17
C GLN A 41 2.11 6.02 -18.60
N SER A 42 0.88 6.55 -18.50
CA SER A 42 0.61 7.87 -17.90
C SER A 42 1.04 7.93 -16.43
N THR A 43 0.77 6.90 -15.64
CA THR A 43 1.23 6.83 -14.25
C THR A 43 2.74 6.72 -14.17
N ILE A 44 3.35 5.92 -15.05
CA ILE A 44 4.82 5.80 -15.13
C ILE A 44 5.47 7.15 -15.49
N ASP A 45 4.85 7.92 -16.39
CA ASP A 45 5.34 9.25 -16.76
C ASP A 45 5.25 10.22 -15.58
N ILE A 46 4.20 10.14 -14.75
CA ILE A 46 4.07 10.89 -13.49
C ILE A 46 5.19 10.52 -12.51
N PHE A 47 5.53 9.22 -12.41
CA PHE A 47 6.63 8.78 -11.55
C PHE A 47 7.95 9.40 -11.99
N GLN A 48 8.23 9.41 -13.29
CA GLN A 48 9.45 10.03 -13.82
C GLN A 48 9.46 11.54 -13.61
N LEU A 49 8.31 12.21 -13.81
CA LEU A 49 8.17 13.66 -13.67
C LEU A 49 8.46 14.13 -12.24
N TYR A 50 7.96 13.40 -11.23
CA TYR A 50 8.11 13.78 -9.82
C TYR A 50 9.21 13.00 -9.09
N GLY A 51 9.90 12.08 -9.76
CA GLY A 51 10.95 11.25 -9.17
C GLY A 51 10.42 10.22 -8.15
N LEU A 52 9.22 9.69 -8.37
CA LEU A 52 8.58 8.73 -7.47
C LEU A 52 9.21 7.35 -7.60
N GLN A 53 9.32 6.65 -6.48
CA GLN A 53 9.70 5.23 -6.42
C GLN A 53 8.44 4.38 -6.33
N PHE A 54 8.39 3.28 -7.07
CA PHE A 54 7.31 2.30 -6.93
C PHE A 54 7.37 1.64 -5.56
N TYR A 55 6.27 1.74 -4.82
CA TYR A 55 6.18 1.21 -3.47
C TYR A 55 4.73 0.94 -3.11
N ILE A 56 4.51 -0.23 -2.50
CA ILE A 56 3.21 -0.67 -2.00
C ILE A 56 3.28 -0.73 -0.47
N ASN A 57 2.30 -0.10 0.17
CA ASN A 57 2.09 -0.03 1.62
C ASN A 57 1.12 -1.14 2.09
N GLN A 58 1.08 -1.41 3.40
CA GLN A 58 0.08 -2.26 4.07
C GLN A 58 -1.37 -1.73 4.07
N TYR A 59 -1.61 -0.44 3.84
CA TYR A 59 -2.94 0.17 3.79
C TYR A 59 -3.52 0.07 2.38
N TYR A 60 -4.72 -0.48 2.28
CA TYR A 60 -5.43 -0.73 1.04
C TYR A 60 -6.94 -0.80 1.29
N ASN A 61 -7.72 -0.37 0.30
CA ASN A 61 -9.17 -0.60 0.30
C ASN A 61 -9.54 -1.61 -0.78
N VAL A 62 -10.51 -2.47 -0.46
CA VAL A 62 -11.17 -3.34 -1.44
C VAL A 62 -12.67 -3.07 -1.42
N SER A 63 -13.18 -2.50 -2.51
CA SER A 63 -14.60 -2.16 -2.68
C SER A 63 -15.01 -2.29 -4.16
N ASP A 64 -16.29 -2.40 -4.46
CA ASP A 64 -16.80 -2.47 -5.85
C ASP A 64 -16.98 -1.05 -6.40
N TRP A 65 -15.96 -0.50 -7.06
CA TRP A 65 -15.93 0.89 -7.54
C TRP A 65 -16.72 1.09 -8.82
N ASN A 66 -16.93 0.03 -9.60
CA ASN A 66 -17.62 0.08 -10.89
C ASN A 66 -18.98 -0.65 -10.90
N ASN A 67 -19.44 -1.18 -9.76
CA ASN A 67 -20.67 -1.96 -9.59
C ASN A 67 -20.74 -3.23 -10.46
N ASP A 68 -19.61 -3.89 -10.71
CA ASP A 68 -19.54 -5.15 -11.48
C ASP A 68 -19.62 -6.41 -10.61
N GLY A 69 -19.68 -6.25 -9.28
CA GLY A 69 -19.74 -7.32 -8.30
C GLY A 69 -18.38 -7.90 -7.90
N LEU A 70 -17.26 -7.31 -8.35
CA LEU A 70 -15.90 -7.65 -7.95
C LEU A 70 -15.33 -6.62 -6.98
N GLY A 71 -14.27 -6.99 -6.26
CA GLY A 71 -13.60 -6.12 -5.31
C GLY A 71 -12.41 -5.44 -5.98
N ASP A 72 -12.55 -4.17 -6.32
CA ASP A 72 -11.48 -3.33 -6.87
C ASP A 72 -10.53 -2.87 -5.77
N LEU A 73 -9.28 -2.58 -6.14
CA LEU A 73 -8.20 -2.28 -5.20
C LEU A 73 -7.82 -0.81 -5.28
N VAL A 74 -7.87 -0.10 -4.15
CA VAL A 74 -7.15 1.17 -3.99
C VAL A 74 -5.95 0.93 -3.10
N ILE A 75 -4.76 1.26 -3.60
CA ILE A 75 -3.51 1.05 -2.88
C ILE A 75 -2.49 2.11 -3.24
N MET A 76 -1.58 2.38 -2.31
CA MET A 76 -0.40 3.19 -2.57
C MET A 76 0.51 2.48 -3.58
N ILE A 77 0.99 3.22 -4.57
CA ILE A 77 1.86 2.72 -5.64
C ILE A 77 3.16 3.50 -5.77
N GLY A 78 3.25 4.69 -5.18
CA GLY A 78 4.40 5.55 -5.31
C GLY A 78 4.62 6.43 -4.09
N TYR A 79 5.88 6.78 -3.83
CA TYR A 79 6.26 7.79 -2.83
C TYR A 79 7.51 8.53 -3.31
N ASN A 80 7.71 9.77 -2.86
CA ASN A 80 8.92 10.53 -3.17
C ASN A 80 9.97 10.34 -2.09
N GLU A 81 10.93 9.45 -2.32
CA GLU A 81 12.01 9.14 -1.37
C GLU A 81 12.89 10.36 -1.02
N ALA A 82 13.10 11.27 -1.97
CA ALA A 82 14.01 12.40 -1.78
C ALA A 82 13.50 13.42 -0.74
N ILE A 83 12.18 13.54 -0.61
CA ILE A 83 11.51 14.39 0.38
C ILE A 83 10.81 13.57 1.46
N ASN A 84 10.80 12.24 1.34
CA ASN A 84 10.09 11.28 2.18
C ASN A 84 8.61 11.66 2.40
N ASP A 85 7.91 11.90 1.29
CA ASP A 85 6.59 12.55 1.30
C ASP A 85 5.85 12.41 -0.04
N ASP A 86 4.60 12.87 -0.08
CA ASP A 86 3.65 12.75 -1.19
C ASP A 86 3.43 11.30 -1.63
N ASP A 87 2.62 10.57 -0.85
CA ASP A 87 2.18 9.23 -1.23
C ASP A 87 1.18 9.29 -2.40
N TYR A 88 1.41 8.45 -3.40
CA TYR A 88 0.53 8.29 -4.56
C TYR A 88 -0.25 6.98 -4.46
N LEU A 89 -1.58 7.09 -4.54
CA LEU A 89 -2.49 5.95 -4.55
C LEU A 89 -3.13 5.82 -5.94
N SER A 90 -3.48 4.60 -6.32
CA SER A 90 -4.18 4.35 -7.57
C SER A 90 -5.31 3.33 -7.39
N LEU A 91 -6.34 3.47 -8.22
CA LEU A 91 -7.45 2.53 -8.33
C LEU A 91 -7.12 1.49 -9.40
N PHE A 92 -7.30 0.23 -9.04
CA PHE A 92 -7.23 -0.90 -9.95
C PHE A 92 -8.55 -1.65 -9.99
N LEU A 93 -9.15 -1.71 -11.17
CA LEU A 93 -10.36 -2.47 -11.40
C LEU A 93 -10.02 -3.95 -11.51
N GLN A 94 -10.69 -4.77 -10.71
CA GLN A 94 -10.50 -6.21 -10.72
C GLN A 94 -11.09 -6.79 -12.02
N LYS A 95 -10.33 -7.65 -12.69
CA LYS A 95 -10.85 -8.55 -13.72
C LYS A 95 -10.60 -9.98 -13.31
N LYS A 96 -11.66 -10.78 -13.32
CA LYS A 96 -11.60 -12.21 -13.05
C LYS A 96 -11.90 -12.99 -14.31
N THR A 97 -10.94 -13.79 -14.74
CA THR A 97 -11.15 -14.85 -15.73
C THR A 97 -11.04 -16.21 -15.04
N ASP A 98 -11.43 -17.28 -15.71
CA ASP A 98 -11.25 -18.66 -15.21
C ASP A 98 -9.78 -19.00 -14.92
N GLN A 99 -8.84 -18.23 -15.49
CA GLN A 99 -7.41 -18.53 -15.49
C GLN A 99 -6.62 -17.68 -14.48
N LYS A 100 -7.02 -16.43 -14.24
CA LYS A 100 -6.32 -15.50 -13.33
C LYS A 100 -7.19 -14.35 -12.85
N ILE A 101 -6.83 -13.82 -11.68
CA ILE A 101 -7.26 -12.49 -11.21
C ILE A 101 -6.23 -11.46 -11.69
N GLU A 102 -6.71 -10.34 -12.20
CA GLU A 102 -5.92 -9.18 -12.59
C GLU A 102 -6.54 -7.91 -11.99
N PHE A 103 -5.72 -6.90 -11.81
CA PHE A 103 -6.04 -5.58 -11.31
C PHE A 103 -5.48 -4.58 -12.31
N ILE A 104 -6.39 -3.97 -13.07
CA ILE A 104 -6.04 -3.05 -14.17
C ILE A 104 -6.20 -1.64 -13.67
N GLU A 105 -5.13 -0.87 -13.71
CA GLU A 105 -5.15 0.53 -13.29
C GLU A 105 -6.13 1.36 -14.13
N ASP A 106 -6.92 2.21 -13.47
CA ASP A 106 -7.53 3.38 -14.11
C ASP A 106 -6.72 4.64 -13.77
N PRO A 107 -5.89 5.16 -14.71
CA PRO A 107 -5.02 6.30 -14.42
C PRO A 107 -5.76 7.60 -14.12
N ASN A 108 -7.05 7.71 -14.43
CA ASN A 108 -7.83 8.91 -14.08
C ASN A 108 -8.10 9.02 -12.57
N TYR A 109 -7.82 7.95 -11.82
CA TYR A 109 -8.02 7.84 -10.38
C TYR A 109 -6.68 7.84 -9.61
N LEU A 110 -5.59 8.28 -10.25
CA LEU A 110 -4.33 8.51 -9.56
C LEU A 110 -4.46 9.68 -8.57
N MET A 111 -4.13 9.43 -7.31
CA MET A 111 -4.27 10.36 -6.20
C MET A 111 -2.90 10.74 -5.64
N SER A 112 -2.57 12.02 -5.65
CA SER A 112 -1.49 12.58 -4.81
C SER A 112 -2.08 12.96 -3.45
N ALA A 113 -1.63 12.26 -2.40
CA ALA A 113 -2.07 12.51 -1.04
C ALA A 113 -1.58 13.87 -0.51
N GLN A 114 -0.48 14.42 -1.05
CA GLN A 114 0.17 15.61 -0.53
C GLN A 114 0.41 15.51 0.98
N GLY A 115 1.10 14.44 1.33
CA GLY A 115 1.37 14.01 2.69
C GLY A 115 1.69 12.51 2.69
N LEU A 116 2.04 12.00 3.87
CA LEU A 116 2.13 10.56 4.12
C LEU A 116 0.78 10.04 4.56
N ILE A 117 0.30 8.94 3.98
CA ILE A 117 -1.04 8.43 4.32
C ILE A 117 -1.09 7.68 5.65
N GLU A 118 -2.21 7.83 6.35
CA GLU A 118 -2.63 6.92 7.44
C GLU A 118 -3.46 5.74 6.90
N ASP A 119 -3.96 4.88 7.80
CA ASP A 119 -4.89 3.80 7.44
C ASP A 119 -6.19 4.37 6.85
N PHE A 120 -6.45 4.09 5.58
CA PHE A 120 -7.64 4.53 4.84
C PHE A 120 -8.60 3.37 4.54
N ASN A 121 -8.38 2.16 5.06
CA ASN A 121 -9.09 0.94 4.66
C ASN A 121 -10.63 1.07 4.79
N SER A 122 -11.09 1.89 5.74
CA SER A 122 -12.52 2.12 6.05
C SER A 122 -13.04 3.51 5.67
N SER A 123 -12.28 4.27 4.90
CA SER A 123 -12.57 5.65 4.52
C SER A 123 -13.21 5.81 3.14
N VAL A 124 -13.55 4.69 2.48
CA VAL A 124 -14.16 4.65 1.15
C VAL A 124 -15.67 4.47 1.28
N GLY A 125 -16.44 5.30 0.58
CA GLY A 125 -17.91 5.26 0.60
C GLY A 125 -18.52 6.35 -0.26
N ASP A 126 -19.82 6.24 -0.56
CA ASP A 126 -20.57 7.33 -1.20
C ASP A 126 -20.84 8.45 -0.17
N LEU A 127 -20.09 9.54 -0.27
CA LEU A 127 -20.12 10.64 0.71
C LEU A 127 -21.04 11.77 0.27
N ASN A 128 -21.35 11.86 -1.03
CA ASN A 128 -22.14 12.96 -1.60
C ASN A 128 -23.56 12.52 -2.08
N GLY A 129 -23.86 11.22 -2.06
CA GLY A 129 -25.14 10.62 -2.43
C GLY A 129 -25.35 10.38 -3.93
N ASP A 130 -24.29 10.33 -4.74
CA ASP A 130 -24.36 10.13 -6.19
C ASP A 130 -24.24 8.65 -6.63
N ASN A 131 -24.08 7.74 -5.68
CA ASN A 131 -23.83 6.30 -5.85
C ASN A 131 -22.46 5.97 -6.47
N LEU A 132 -21.49 6.87 -6.41
CA LEU A 132 -20.08 6.59 -6.68
C LEU A 132 -19.32 6.53 -5.35
N LEU A 133 -18.29 5.69 -5.29
CA LEU A 133 -17.42 5.65 -4.11
C LEU A 133 -16.45 6.82 -4.12
N ASP A 134 -16.42 7.56 -3.02
CA ASP A 134 -15.46 8.60 -2.68
C ASP A 134 -14.43 8.06 -1.67
N ILE A 135 -13.37 8.82 -1.39
CA ILE A 135 -12.36 8.44 -0.40
C ILE A 135 -11.86 9.63 0.41
N VAL A 136 -11.72 9.44 1.73
CA VAL A 136 -11.05 10.38 2.63
C VAL A 136 -9.68 9.84 3.01
N LEU A 137 -8.61 10.58 2.75
CA LEU A 137 -7.27 10.24 3.17
C LEU A 137 -6.85 11.14 4.32
N SER A 138 -6.61 10.54 5.49
CA SER A 138 -5.90 11.24 6.56
C SER A 138 -4.39 11.19 6.32
N THR A 139 -3.71 12.25 6.71
CA THR A 139 -2.27 12.42 6.48
C THR A 139 -1.49 12.59 7.77
N HIS A 140 -0.37 11.88 7.86
CA HIS A 140 0.61 11.98 8.95
C HIS A 140 1.48 13.24 8.85
N ASN A 141 2.21 13.50 9.93
CA ASN A 141 3.21 14.57 9.94
C ASN A 141 4.38 14.30 8.97
N TYR A 142 5.09 15.35 8.58
CA TYR A 142 6.28 15.27 7.73
C TYR A 142 7.37 14.40 8.38
N HIS A 143 7.91 13.44 7.62
CA HIS A 143 9.05 12.61 8.02
C HIS A 143 10.31 12.84 7.18
N GLY A 144 10.32 13.86 6.33
CA GLY A 144 11.46 14.19 5.49
C GLY A 144 12.49 15.13 6.11
N PRO A 145 13.50 15.55 5.33
CA PRO A 145 14.56 16.42 5.80
C PRO A 145 14.04 17.80 6.24
N GLU A 146 14.48 18.30 7.40
CA GLU A 146 14.08 19.62 7.90
C GLU A 146 14.33 20.74 6.87
N GLY A 147 13.33 21.57 6.64
CA GLY A 147 13.38 22.68 5.68
C GLY A 147 13.17 22.26 4.23
N LYS A 148 12.81 20.98 3.97
CA LYS A 148 12.43 20.46 2.66
C LYS A 148 10.94 20.13 2.54
N GLN A 149 10.14 20.54 3.52
CA GLN A 149 8.68 20.42 3.48
C GLN A 149 8.13 21.00 2.17
N PRO A 150 7.27 20.25 1.46
CA PRO A 150 6.50 20.79 0.35
C PRO A 150 5.59 21.95 0.76
N SER A 151 5.17 22.76 -0.22
CA SER A 151 4.37 23.97 0.02
C SER A 151 2.97 23.72 0.59
N TYR A 152 2.50 22.48 0.55
CA TYR A 152 1.19 22.08 1.06
C TYR A 152 1.19 21.74 2.57
N TYR A 153 2.34 21.82 3.24
CA TYR A 153 2.40 21.82 4.71
C TYR A 153 2.00 23.17 5.27
N LEU A 154 0.93 23.17 6.07
CA LEU A 154 0.40 24.37 6.72
C LEU A 154 0.98 24.44 8.13
N GLY A 155 2.09 25.17 8.30
CA GLY A 155 2.75 25.31 9.60
C GLY A 155 4.07 24.56 9.66
N LYS A 156 4.28 23.75 10.70
CA LYS A 156 5.58 23.10 10.93
C LYS A 156 5.69 21.77 10.21
N ASN A 157 4.80 20.83 10.50
CA ASN A 157 4.97 19.44 10.09
C ASN A 157 3.66 18.76 9.67
N GLU A 158 2.53 19.45 9.59
CA GLU A 158 1.23 18.85 9.33
C GLU A 158 0.66 19.31 7.98
N THR A 159 -0.02 18.40 7.28
CA THR A 159 -0.89 18.71 6.14
C THR A 159 -2.34 18.45 6.53
N THR A 160 -3.24 19.00 5.73
CA THR A 160 -4.68 18.76 5.83
C THR A 160 -5.06 17.38 5.31
N ASP A 161 -6.08 16.78 5.89
CA ASP A 161 -6.69 15.58 5.32
C ASP A 161 -7.28 15.89 3.93
N LYS A 162 -7.40 14.88 3.09
CA LYS A 162 -7.91 15.01 1.72
C LYS A 162 -9.22 14.29 1.56
N LEU A 163 -10.15 14.91 0.84
CA LEU A 163 -11.35 14.25 0.32
C LEU A 163 -11.23 14.17 -1.20
N PHE A 164 -11.37 12.98 -1.77
CA PHE A 164 -11.43 12.77 -3.20
C PHE A 164 -12.86 12.36 -3.57
N ILE A 165 -13.56 13.25 -4.27
CA ILE A 165 -14.91 13.00 -4.79
C ILE A 165 -14.81 12.39 -6.19
N ASN A 166 -15.47 11.26 -6.38
CA ASN A 166 -15.57 10.60 -7.65
C ASN A 166 -16.57 11.32 -8.57
N THR A 167 -16.15 11.54 -9.81
CA THR A 167 -16.93 12.25 -10.83
C THR A 167 -17.45 11.33 -11.94
N GLY A 168 -17.11 10.03 -11.87
CA GLY A 168 -17.34 9.03 -12.90
C GLY A 168 -16.26 9.01 -13.98
N GLU A 169 -15.49 10.10 -14.13
CA GLU A 169 -14.37 10.22 -15.07
C GLU A 169 -13.00 10.31 -14.37
N GLY A 170 -12.98 10.28 -13.03
CA GLY A 170 -11.81 10.47 -12.19
C GLY A 170 -12.17 11.11 -10.85
N LEU A 171 -11.17 11.62 -10.13
CA LEU A 171 -11.33 12.17 -8.78
C LEU A 171 -11.08 13.68 -8.72
N THR A 172 -11.95 14.41 -8.03
CA THR A 172 -11.71 15.80 -7.62
C THR A 172 -11.22 15.82 -6.18
N ARG A 173 -10.04 16.39 -5.94
CA ARG A 173 -9.47 16.52 -4.59
C ARG A 173 -9.93 17.81 -3.91
N PHE A 174 -10.28 17.68 -2.64
CA PHE A 174 -10.59 18.76 -1.71
C PHE A 174 -9.66 18.65 -0.49
N GLU A 175 -9.23 19.80 0.00
CA GLU A 175 -8.54 19.93 1.28
C GLU A 175 -9.58 20.02 2.40
N LEU A 176 -9.47 19.17 3.42
CA LEU A 176 -10.30 19.22 4.61
C LEU A 176 -9.63 20.11 5.66
N ASP A 177 -10.39 21.07 6.20
CA ASP A 177 -9.90 22.04 7.19
C ASP A 177 -8.67 22.85 6.75
N THR A 178 -8.88 23.83 5.87
CA THR A 178 -7.81 24.70 5.35
C THR A 178 -7.34 25.79 6.33
N THR A 179 -7.77 25.73 7.59
CA THR A 179 -7.49 26.76 8.60
C THR A 179 -6.60 26.22 9.71
N THR A 180 -5.51 26.92 10.01
CA THR A 180 -4.70 26.64 11.21
C THR A 180 -5.35 27.29 12.43
N ILE A 181 -5.53 26.54 13.52
CA ILE A 181 -5.91 27.08 14.84
C ILE A 181 -4.75 27.90 15.43
#